data_AF-A0A553NAQ2-F1
#
_entry.id   AF-A0A553NAQ2-F1
#
_cell.length_a   1.000
_cell.length_b   1.000
_cell.length_c   1.000
_cell.angle_alpha   90.00
_cell.angle_beta   90.00
_cell.angle_gamma   90.00
#
_symmetry.space_group_name_H-M   'P 1'
#
loop_
_entity.id
_entity.type
_entity.pdbx_description
1 polymer ?
#
loop_
_entity_poly.entity_id
_entity_poly.type
_entity_poly.pdbx_seq_one_letter_code
_entity_poly.pdbx_strand_id
1 'polypeptide(L)'
;MAASGSDLHLSDEVWLLVCTYLDALSLIASSQSGIPGLARSALDKSRWTHVVVQPQTQSKSAIRPVVAHLGPHTQSLIVRGNNKHFGKKRPKGAREIVSTAFMQGVKLHCVNLRHLSLEYQTIDIHTGFLKLIPKSVTHFSLEGTHLTNLPMVRTTVISPLFKIYKFVPALEERTLNRAPEGHWDNTALKPHPLQGLLPRNRIRAPRDGRAP
;
A
#
# COMPACT_ATOMS: atom_id res chain seq x y z
N MET A 1 -34.72 30.11 -1.59
CA MET A 1 -34.11 30.75 -0.41
C MET A 1 -33.15 29.75 0.21
N ALA A 2 -31.85 29.86 -0.08
CA ALA A 2 -30.85 29.04 0.58
C ALA A 2 -30.73 29.54 2.02
N ALA A 3 -31.00 28.68 3.01
CA ALA A 3 -30.70 28.99 4.39
C ALA A 3 -29.21 29.35 4.47
N SER A 4 -28.89 30.55 4.97
CA SER A 4 -27.52 30.90 5.31
C SER A 4 -27.12 29.99 6.46
N GLY A 5 -26.53 28.84 6.13
CA GLY A 5 -25.99 27.92 7.12
C GLY A 5 -25.02 28.71 7.98
N SER A 6 -25.29 28.73 9.29
CA SER A 6 -24.39 29.32 10.28
C SER A 6 -22.98 28.77 10.06
N ASP A 7 -22.04 29.65 9.76
CA ASP A 7 -20.64 29.32 9.56
C ASP A 7 -20.12 28.58 10.79
N LEU A 8 -19.85 27.29 10.61
CA LEU A 8 -19.27 26.43 11.65
C LEU A 8 -17.80 26.83 11.82
N HIS A 9 -17.57 27.83 12.68
CA HIS A 9 -16.23 28.28 13.06
C HIS A 9 -15.61 27.28 14.04
N LEU A 10 -15.03 26.21 13.51
CA LEU A 10 -14.14 25.32 14.24
C LEU A 10 -12.68 25.77 14.07
N SER A 11 -11.83 25.51 15.06
CA SER A 11 -10.40 25.77 14.96
C SER A 11 -9.72 24.81 13.97
N ASP A 12 -8.58 25.23 13.40
CA ASP A 12 -7.79 24.42 12.46
C ASP A 12 -7.40 23.05 13.07
N GLU A 13 -7.12 23.01 14.38
CA GLU A 13 -6.81 21.78 15.11
C GLU A 13 -7.96 20.77 15.09
N VAL A 14 -9.21 21.24 15.25
CA VAL A 14 -10.39 20.37 15.19
C VAL A 14 -10.58 19.84 13.77
N TRP A 15 -10.41 20.67 12.74
CA TRP A 15 -10.47 20.20 11.35
C TRP A 15 -9.38 19.17 11.04
N LEU A 16 -8.16 19.41 11.51
CA LEU A 16 -7.05 18.47 11.37
C LEU A 16 -7.36 17.14 12.05
N LEU A 17 -7.99 17.15 13.23
CA LEU A 17 -8.46 15.95 13.93
C LEU A 17 -9.54 15.23 13.11
N VAL A 18 -10.56 15.93 12.60
CA VAL A 18 -11.59 15.33 11.74
C VAL A 18 -10.96 14.64 10.52
N CYS A 19 -10.01 15.31 9.87
CA CYS A 19 -9.30 14.75 8.72
C CYS A 19 -8.48 13.48 9.04
N THR A 20 -8.14 13.18 10.31
CA THR A 20 -7.45 11.91 10.66
C THR A 20 -8.29 10.67 10.42
N TYR A 21 -9.62 10.81 10.48
CA TYR A 21 -10.55 9.70 10.36
C TYR A 21 -11.01 9.47 8.91
N LEU A 22 -10.60 10.33 7.98
CA LEU A 22 -10.98 10.26 6.58
C LEU A 22 -9.98 9.45 5.76
N ASP A 23 -10.49 8.66 4.81
CA ASP A 23 -9.64 8.00 3.81
C ASP A 23 -9.19 9.00 2.73
N ALA A 24 -8.26 8.58 1.88
CA ALA A 24 -7.67 9.45 0.85
C ALA A 24 -8.71 10.04 -0.09
N LEU A 25 -9.74 9.28 -0.45
CA LEU A 25 -10.78 9.74 -1.38
C LEU A 25 -11.71 10.75 -0.70
N SER A 26 -12.05 10.51 0.56
CA SER A 26 -12.84 11.44 1.38
C SER A 26 -12.09 12.73 1.67
N LEU A 27 -10.77 12.68 1.86
CA LEU A 27 -9.92 13.86 1.96
C LEU A 27 -9.96 14.69 0.67
N ILE A 28 -9.85 14.05 -0.50
CA ILE A 28 -9.94 14.75 -1.79
C ILE A 28 -11.33 15.35 -2.00
N ALA A 29 -12.39 14.64 -1.64
CA ALA A 29 -13.73 15.21 -1.70
C ALA A 29 -13.88 16.41 -0.74
N SER A 30 -13.28 16.32 0.45
CA SER A 30 -13.29 17.38 1.46
C SER A 30 -12.49 18.62 1.04
N SER A 31 -11.39 18.44 0.30
CA SER A 31 -10.61 19.56 -0.26
C SER A 31 -11.35 20.36 -1.32
N GLN A 32 -12.40 19.76 -1.92
CA GLN A 32 -13.29 20.39 -2.89
C GLN A 32 -14.59 20.91 -2.25
N SER A 33 -14.74 20.77 -0.93
CA SER A 33 -15.91 21.28 -0.22
C SER A 33 -15.90 22.81 -0.16
N GLY A 34 -17.08 23.41 -0.04
CA GLY A 34 -17.23 24.85 0.19
C GLY A 34 -16.88 25.30 1.61
N ILE A 35 -16.33 24.42 2.46
CA ILE A 35 -16.00 24.70 3.87
C ILE A 35 -14.50 25.01 3.95
N PRO A 36 -14.09 26.29 4.12
CA PRO A 36 -12.68 26.69 3.97
C PRO A 36 -11.70 26.00 4.94
N GLY A 37 -12.11 25.83 6.20
CA GLY A 37 -11.28 25.18 7.23
C GLY A 37 -11.03 23.70 6.92
N LEU A 38 -12.09 22.98 6.54
CA LEU A 38 -11.98 21.58 6.12
C LEU A 38 -11.14 21.43 4.85
N ALA A 39 -11.36 22.29 3.85
CA ALA A 39 -10.65 22.21 2.58
C ALA A 39 -9.13 22.42 2.76
N ARG A 40 -8.75 23.39 3.60
CA ARG A 40 -7.35 23.66 3.96
C ARG A 40 -6.73 22.47 4.70
N SER A 41 -7.39 21.96 5.74
CA SER A 41 -6.87 20.84 6.54
C SER A 41 -6.76 19.54 5.74
N ALA A 42 -7.65 19.32 4.76
CA ALA A 42 -7.57 18.15 3.88
C ALA A 42 -6.35 18.15 2.95
N LEU A 43 -5.81 19.33 2.63
CA LEU A 43 -4.61 19.50 1.80
C LEU A 43 -3.31 19.49 2.61
N ASP A 44 -3.39 19.41 3.94
CA ASP A 44 -2.22 19.42 4.80
C ASP A 44 -1.38 18.14 4.61
N LYS A 45 -0.08 18.31 4.29
CA LYS A 45 0.85 17.21 3.99
C LYS A 45 0.97 16.20 5.13
N SER A 46 0.80 16.61 6.39
CA SER A 46 0.86 15.69 7.53
C SER A 46 -0.23 14.61 7.44
N ARG A 47 -1.38 14.92 6.83
CA ARG A 47 -2.49 13.97 6.61
C ARG A 47 -2.17 12.91 5.57
N TRP A 48 -1.19 13.17 4.71
CA TRP A 48 -0.77 12.28 3.64
C TRP A 48 0.46 11.43 4.01
N THR A 49 0.82 11.40 5.30
CA THR A 49 1.89 10.54 5.84
C THR A 49 1.47 9.07 5.88
N HIS A 50 0.22 8.80 6.27
CA HIS A 50 -0.37 7.47 6.38
C HIS A 50 -1.67 7.42 5.59
N VAL A 51 -1.59 6.87 4.37
CA VAL A 51 -2.67 6.98 3.39
C VAL A 51 -3.38 5.64 3.24
N VAL A 52 -4.69 5.65 3.44
CA VAL A 52 -5.58 4.53 3.11
C VAL A 52 -6.40 4.90 1.89
N VAL A 53 -6.32 4.10 0.84
CA VAL A 53 -7.11 4.23 -0.39
C VAL A 53 -8.11 3.10 -0.43
N GLN A 54 -9.39 3.42 -0.25
CA GLN A 54 -10.47 2.43 -0.27
C GLN A 54 -11.57 2.87 -1.25
N PRO A 55 -11.44 2.54 -2.54
CA PRO A 55 -12.44 2.90 -3.53
C PRO A 55 -13.77 2.20 -3.23
N GLN A 56 -14.82 2.98 -2.99
CA GLN A 56 -16.19 2.45 -2.89
C GLN A 56 -16.62 1.77 -4.21
N THR A 57 -16.12 2.30 -5.34
CA THR A 57 -16.30 1.73 -6.68
C THR A 57 -14.97 1.28 -7.26
N GLN A 58 -14.95 0.22 -8.08
CA GLN A 58 -13.72 -0.26 -8.73
C GLN A 58 -13.26 0.64 -9.91
N SER A 59 -13.54 1.94 -9.86
CA SER A 59 -13.15 2.85 -10.94
C SER A 59 -11.68 3.29 -10.80
N LYS A 60 -10.88 2.99 -11.81
CA LYS A 60 -9.49 3.48 -11.95
C LYS A 60 -9.40 5.01 -11.96
N SER A 61 -10.46 5.72 -12.36
CA SER A 61 -10.44 7.19 -12.38
C SER A 61 -10.43 7.77 -10.96
N ALA A 62 -11.06 7.08 -9.99
CA ALA A 62 -11.18 7.58 -8.62
C ALA A 62 -9.83 7.66 -7.89
N ILE A 63 -8.87 6.79 -8.23
CA ILE A 63 -7.57 6.76 -7.56
C ILE A 63 -6.53 7.71 -8.16
N ARG A 64 -6.76 8.23 -9.38
CA ARG A 64 -5.77 9.09 -10.04
C ARG A 64 -5.48 10.37 -9.25
N PRO A 65 -6.49 11.08 -8.70
CA PRO A 65 -6.24 12.28 -7.91
C PRO A 65 -5.39 12.02 -6.67
N VAL A 66 -5.48 10.82 -6.07
CA VAL A 66 -4.68 10.45 -4.88
C VAL A 66 -3.19 10.62 -5.15
N VAL A 67 -2.70 10.20 -6.33
CA VAL A 67 -1.28 10.24 -6.68
C VAL A 67 -0.73 11.67 -6.65
N ALA A 68 -1.54 12.68 -6.96
CA ALA A 68 -1.11 14.08 -6.96
C ALA A 68 -0.81 14.62 -5.55
N HIS A 69 -1.35 13.97 -4.50
CA HIS A 69 -1.11 14.34 -3.12
C HIS A 69 -0.04 13.49 -2.44
N LEU A 70 0.32 12.36 -3.04
CA LEU A 70 1.42 11.54 -2.54
C LEU A 70 2.77 12.23 -2.78
N GLY A 71 3.73 11.96 -1.92
CA GLY A 71 5.07 12.54 -2.08
C GLY A 71 6.11 11.98 -1.11
N PRO A 72 7.25 12.67 -0.97
CA PRO A 72 8.33 12.26 -0.06
C PRO A 72 7.94 12.19 1.42
N HIS A 73 6.82 12.79 1.80
CA HIS A 73 6.27 12.76 3.15
C HIS A 73 5.44 11.49 3.42
N THR A 74 4.98 10.78 2.38
CA THR A 74 4.18 9.55 2.53
C THR A 74 5.06 8.39 2.99
N GLN A 75 4.76 7.88 4.19
CA GLN A 75 5.51 6.78 4.81
C GLN A 75 4.75 5.45 4.77
N SER A 76 3.43 5.49 4.79
CA SER A 76 2.56 4.30 4.71
C SER A 76 1.48 4.49 3.66
N LEU A 77 1.29 3.47 2.82
CA LEU A 77 0.24 3.41 1.81
C LEU A 77 -0.46 2.06 1.88
N ILE A 78 -1.76 2.08 2.13
CA ILE A 78 -2.65 0.92 2.13
C ILE A 78 -3.66 1.10 1.00
N VAL A 79 -3.72 0.15 0.06
CA VAL A 79 -4.70 0.17 -1.03
C VAL A 79 -5.64 -1.03 -0.89
N ARG A 80 -6.86 -0.74 -0.47
CA ARG A 80 -7.90 -1.75 -0.19
C ARG A 80 -8.80 -1.97 -1.38
N GLY A 81 -8.95 -3.24 -1.75
CA GLY A 81 -9.90 -3.70 -2.74
C GLY A 81 -11.26 -3.93 -2.11
N ASN A 82 -12.23 -4.33 -2.95
CA ASN A 82 -13.55 -4.68 -2.46
C ASN A 82 -13.57 -6.14 -1.97
N ASN A 83 -13.62 -6.31 -0.65
CA ASN A 83 -13.66 -7.62 0.01
C ASN A 83 -14.96 -8.42 -0.31
N LYS A 84 -16.01 -7.80 -0.86
CA LYS A 84 -17.28 -8.49 -1.16
C LYS A 84 -17.16 -9.65 -2.17
N HIS A 85 -16.07 -9.69 -2.94
CA HIS A 85 -15.81 -10.75 -3.92
C HIS A 85 -14.79 -11.79 -3.44
N PHE A 86 -14.31 -11.69 -2.20
CA PHE A 86 -13.42 -12.71 -1.66
C PHE A 86 -14.12 -14.06 -1.58
N GLY A 87 -13.55 -15.07 -2.23
CA GLY A 87 -14.13 -16.42 -2.32
C GLY A 87 -15.27 -16.61 -3.33
N LYS A 88 -15.73 -15.54 -4.01
CA LYS A 88 -16.76 -15.63 -5.05
C LYS A 88 -16.12 -15.57 -6.44
N LYS A 89 -16.71 -16.25 -7.45
CA LYS A 89 -16.27 -16.11 -8.84
C LYS A 89 -16.21 -14.63 -9.20
N ARG A 90 -15.01 -14.14 -9.55
CA ARG A 90 -14.78 -12.74 -9.93
C ARG A 90 -15.79 -12.36 -11.02
N PRO A 91 -16.56 -11.27 -10.87
CA PRO A 91 -17.43 -10.85 -11.95
C PRO A 91 -16.59 -10.57 -13.19
N LYS A 92 -17.03 -11.10 -14.35
CA LYS A 92 -16.39 -10.83 -15.64
C LYS A 92 -16.30 -9.32 -15.81
N GLY A 93 -15.08 -8.78 -15.88
CA GLY A 93 -14.83 -7.35 -16.04
C GLY A 93 -14.50 -6.57 -14.76
N ALA A 94 -14.38 -7.21 -13.59
CA ALA A 94 -13.86 -6.54 -12.38
C ALA A 94 -12.46 -5.99 -12.69
N ARG A 95 -12.30 -4.67 -12.65
CA ARG A 95 -11.06 -3.98 -13.06
C ARG A 95 -10.06 -3.98 -11.90
N GLU A 96 -8.79 -4.12 -12.24
CA GLU A 96 -7.71 -3.90 -11.27
C GLU A 96 -7.78 -2.46 -10.77
N ILE A 97 -7.87 -2.27 -9.45
CA ILE A 97 -7.80 -0.94 -8.85
C ILE A 97 -6.36 -0.44 -8.99
N VAL A 98 -5.39 -1.25 -8.59
CA VAL A 98 -3.97 -0.92 -8.64
C VAL A 98 -3.43 -1.13 -10.04
N SER A 99 -3.50 -0.09 -10.87
CA SER A 99 -2.89 -0.09 -12.20
C SER A 99 -1.37 0.07 -12.15
N THR A 100 -0.67 -0.36 -13.21
CA THR A 100 0.77 -0.11 -13.39
C THR A 100 1.11 1.38 -13.32
N ALA A 101 0.29 2.24 -13.93
CA ALA A 101 0.46 3.69 -13.89
C ALA A 101 0.38 4.26 -12.47
N PHE A 102 -0.56 3.76 -11.65
CA PHE A 102 -0.67 4.14 -10.24
C PHE A 102 0.61 3.77 -9.47
N MET A 103 1.09 2.53 -9.61
CA MET A 103 2.32 2.10 -8.94
C MET A 103 3.56 2.84 -9.42
N GLN A 104 3.63 3.18 -10.71
CA GLN A 104 4.69 4.02 -11.25
C GLN A 104 4.69 5.40 -10.58
N GLY A 105 3.51 6.01 -10.39
CA GLY A 105 3.36 7.26 -9.64
C GLY A 105 3.84 7.12 -8.20
N VAL A 106 3.40 6.08 -7.49
CA VAL A 106 3.85 5.80 -6.11
C VAL A 106 5.38 5.66 -6.05
N LYS A 107 5.97 4.92 -6.98
CA LYS A 107 7.44 4.74 -7.06
C LYS A 107 8.20 6.04 -7.29
N LEU A 108 7.67 6.93 -8.11
CA LEU A 108 8.31 8.19 -8.45
C LEU A 108 8.19 9.23 -7.33
N HIS A 109 7.03 9.32 -6.68
CA HIS A 109 6.74 10.38 -5.72
C HIS A 109 7.04 9.98 -4.26
N CYS A 110 6.83 8.72 -3.88
CA CYS A 110 6.94 8.26 -2.49
C CYS A 110 8.32 7.67 -2.18
N VAL A 111 9.38 8.49 -2.31
CA VAL A 111 10.77 8.04 -2.12
C VAL A 111 11.10 7.52 -0.71
N ASN A 112 10.29 7.89 0.28
CA ASN A 112 10.44 7.49 1.68
C ASN A 112 9.36 6.50 2.15
N LEU A 113 8.65 5.85 1.20
CA LEU A 113 7.59 4.90 1.55
C LEU A 113 8.19 3.70 2.27
N ARG A 114 7.79 3.45 3.51
CA ARG A 114 8.26 2.33 4.34
C ARG A 114 7.27 1.17 4.36
N HIS A 115 5.97 1.48 4.40
CA HIS A 115 4.91 0.48 4.47
C HIS A 115 4.05 0.53 3.22
N LEU A 116 3.92 -0.61 2.53
CA LEU A 116 3.03 -0.79 1.39
C LEU A 116 2.15 -2.03 1.61
N SER A 117 0.84 -1.83 1.77
CA SER A 117 -0.14 -2.91 1.90
C SER A 117 -1.11 -2.88 0.73
N LEU A 118 -1.28 -4.03 0.05
CA LEU A 118 -2.24 -4.21 -1.02
C LEU A 118 -3.23 -5.27 -0.56
N GLU A 119 -4.40 -4.83 -0.15
CA GLU A 119 -5.38 -5.67 0.51
C GLU A 119 -6.52 -5.99 -0.44
N TYR A 120 -6.92 -7.26 -0.53
CA TYR A 120 -8.07 -7.69 -1.34
C TYR A 120 -7.98 -7.27 -2.83
N GLN A 121 -6.76 -7.17 -3.36
CA GLN A 121 -6.52 -6.79 -4.75
C GLN A 121 -6.50 -7.99 -5.68
N THR A 122 -6.61 -7.74 -6.99
CA THR A 122 -6.16 -8.71 -7.99
C THR A 122 -4.96 -8.13 -8.73
N ILE A 123 -3.85 -8.85 -8.73
CA ILE A 123 -2.59 -8.41 -9.34
C ILE A 123 -2.15 -9.43 -10.37
N ASP A 124 -2.02 -8.99 -11.62
CA ASP A 124 -1.34 -9.76 -12.65
C ASP A 124 0.18 -9.65 -12.52
N ILE A 125 0.82 -10.79 -12.27
CA ILE A 125 2.27 -10.87 -12.07
C ILE A 125 3.06 -10.57 -13.35
N HIS A 126 2.52 -10.84 -14.54
CA HIS A 126 3.24 -10.59 -15.80
C HIS A 126 3.38 -9.11 -16.13
N THR A 127 2.59 -8.24 -15.49
CA THR A 127 2.69 -6.79 -15.66
C THR A 127 4.01 -6.19 -15.17
N GLY A 128 4.84 -6.99 -14.50
CA GLY A 128 6.07 -6.50 -13.88
C GLY A 128 5.82 -5.69 -12.62
N PHE A 129 4.64 -5.81 -12.01
CA PHE A 129 4.21 -5.13 -10.78
C PHE A 129 5.31 -5.03 -9.71
N LEU A 130 6.01 -6.14 -9.44
CA LEU A 130 7.05 -6.20 -8.41
C LEU A 130 8.22 -5.22 -8.66
N LYS A 131 8.53 -4.91 -9.93
CA LYS A 131 9.56 -3.92 -10.30
C LYS A 131 9.13 -2.47 -10.02
N LEU A 132 7.83 -2.26 -9.83
CA LEU A 132 7.23 -0.96 -9.57
C LEU A 132 7.14 -0.64 -8.06
N ILE A 133 7.51 -1.57 -7.19
CA ILE A 133 7.55 -1.31 -5.75
C ILE A 133 8.71 -0.35 -5.44
N PRO A 134 8.51 0.72 -4.64
CA PRO A 134 9.60 1.59 -4.21
C PRO A 134 10.66 0.81 -3.40
N LYS A 135 11.94 1.10 -3.65
CA LYS A 135 13.05 0.40 -2.96
C LYS A 135 13.14 0.72 -1.46
N SER A 136 12.52 1.81 -1.02
CA SER A 136 12.44 2.27 0.38
C SER A 136 11.51 1.42 1.25
N VAL A 137 10.67 0.56 0.63
CA VAL A 137 9.68 -0.23 1.35
C VAL A 137 10.38 -1.26 2.24
N THR A 138 10.10 -1.19 3.54
CA THR A 138 10.58 -2.13 4.56
C THR A 138 9.51 -3.14 4.99
N HIS A 139 8.23 -2.80 4.80
CA HIS A 139 7.09 -3.65 5.10
C HIS A 139 6.19 -3.76 3.88
N PHE A 140 6.00 -5.00 3.38
CA PHE A 140 5.16 -5.28 2.22
C PHE A 140 4.14 -6.36 2.54
N SER A 141 2.86 -6.02 2.39
CA SER A 141 1.73 -6.93 2.64
C SER A 141 0.88 -7.14 1.39
N LEU A 142 0.45 -8.38 1.19
CA LEU A 142 -0.46 -8.82 0.13
C LEU A 142 -1.69 -9.51 0.73
N GLU A 143 -2.22 -8.98 1.83
CA GLU A 143 -3.34 -9.60 2.55
C GLU A 143 -4.57 -9.78 1.66
N GLY A 144 -5.04 -11.02 1.54
CA GLY A 144 -6.17 -11.32 0.67
C GLY A 144 -5.93 -10.90 -0.78
N THR A 145 -4.70 -10.74 -1.27
CA THR A 145 -4.51 -10.36 -2.68
C THR A 145 -4.48 -11.61 -3.57
N HIS A 146 -5.31 -11.62 -4.60
CA HIS A 146 -5.34 -12.68 -5.60
C HIS A 146 -4.30 -12.41 -6.69
N LEU A 147 -3.30 -13.28 -6.81
CA LEU A 147 -2.29 -13.20 -7.86
C LEU A 147 -2.75 -13.99 -9.09
N THR A 148 -2.88 -13.31 -10.24
CA THR A 148 -3.21 -13.96 -11.52
C THR A 148 -1.96 -14.23 -12.35
N ASN A 149 -2.10 -15.15 -13.30
CA ASN A 149 -1.05 -15.57 -14.22
C ASN A 149 0.26 -15.98 -13.52
N LEU A 150 0.11 -16.74 -12.44
CA LEU A 150 1.25 -17.41 -11.83
C LEU A 150 1.79 -18.49 -12.78
N PRO A 151 3.12 -18.70 -12.83
CA PRO A 151 3.70 -19.77 -13.63
C PRO A 151 3.10 -21.13 -13.24
N MET A 152 2.80 -21.95 -14.25
CA MET A 152 2.16 -23.27 -14.08
C MET A 152 3.04 -24.21 -13.24
N VAL A 153 4.36 -24.14 -13.43
CA VAL A 153 5.36 -24.86 -12.63
C VAL A 153 5.78 -23.98 -11.45
N ARG A 154 5.22 -24.27 -10.27
CA ARG A 154 5.52 -23.54 -9.04
C ARG A 154 6.67 -24.21 -8.28
N THR A 155 7.89 -24.06 -8.78
CA THR A 155 9.06 -24.31 -7.93
C THR A 155 9.37 -23.07 -7.11
N THR A 156 9.96 -23.25 -5.92
CA THR A 156 10.42 -22.15 -5.06
C THR A 156 11.29 -21.15 -5.83
N VAL A 157 12.11 -21.62 -6.78
CA VAL A 157 13.03 -20.81 -7.59
C VAL A 157 12.31 -19.96 -8.65
N ILE A 158 11.16 -20.43 -9.16
CA ILE A 158 10.41 -19.78 -10.24
C ILE A 158 9.34 -18.83 -9.68
N SER A 159 9.00 -18.95 -8.39
CA SER A 159 8.01 -18.07 -7.79
C SER A 159 8.41 -16.59 -7.93
N PRO A 160 7.53 -15.73 -8.47
CA PRO A 160 7.81 -14.31 -8.64
C PRO A 160 7.99 -13.61 -7.29
N LEU A 161 7.31 -14.12 -6.26
CA LEU A 161 7.47 -13.66 -4.87
C LEU A 161 8.80 -14.09 -4.26
N PHE A 162 9.41 -15.19 -4.72
CA PHE A 162 10.71 -15.61 -4.22
C PHE A 162 11.78 -14.56 -4.54
N LYS A 163 11.70 -13.94 -5.73
CA LYS A 163 12.65 -12.91 -6.18
C LYS A 163 12.32 -11.51 -5.68
N ILE A 164 11.35 -11.34 -4.77
CA ILE A 164 10.93 -10.01 -4.31
C ILE A 164 12.06 -9.21 -3.67
N TYR A 165 13.01 -9.88 -3.00
CA TYR A 165 14.19 -9.23 -2.40
C TYR A 165 15.08 -8.52 -3.41
N LYS A 166 15.06 -8.95 -4.68
CA LYS A 166 15.82 -8.28 -5.75
C LYS A 166 15.23 -6.92 -6.10
N PHE A 167 13.92 -6.77 -5.90
CA PHE A 167 13.19 -5.53 -6.20
C PHE A 167 13.06 -4.63 -4.98
N VAL A 168 12.92 -5.22 -3.80
CA VAL A 168 12.74 -4.54 -2.52
C VAL A 168 13.84 -5.00 -1.55
N PRO A 169 15.07 -4.47 -1.68
CA PRO A 169 16.22 -4.95 -0.91
C PRO A 169 16.15 -4.58 0.58
N ALA A 170 15.40 -3.53 0.94
CA ALA A 170 15.22 -3.07 2.32
C ALA A 170 14.09 -3.80 3.08
N LEU A 171 13.53 -4.86 2.51
CA LEU A 171 12.36 -5.55 3.07
C LEU A 171 12.73 -6.35 4.33
N GLU A 172 12.32 -5.86 5.49
CA GLU A 172 12.59 -6.45 6.81
C GLU A 172 11.54 -7.48 7.20
N GLU A 173 10.26 -7.17 6.96
CA GLU A 173 9.12 -8.04 7.28
C GLU A 173 8.35 -8.45 6.01
N ARG A 174 7.96 -9.72 5.94
CA ARG A 174 7.11 -10.26 4.86
C ARG A 174 5.88 -10.92 5.44
N THR A 175 4.76 -10.25 5.31
CA THR A 175 3.49 -10.80 5.78
C THR A 175 2.71 -11.29 4.55
N LEU A 176 2.95 -12.55 4.20
CA LEU A 176 2.09 -13.30 3.27
C LEU A 176 0.99 -13.97 4.10
N ASN A 177 -0.03 -13.20 4.48
CA ASN A 177 -1.19 -13.79 5.13
C ASN A 177 -1.86 -14.74 4.14
N ARG A 178 -2.10 -15.99 4.57
CA ARG A 178 -2.76 -17.05 3.78
C ARG A 178 -3.95 -16.43 3.06
N ALA A 179 -4.05 -16.63 1.74
CA ALA A 179 -5.36 -16.42 1.13
C ALA A 179 -6.32 -17.40 1.83
N PRO A 180 -7.49 -16.93 2.31
CA PRO A 180 -8.48 -17.81 2.89
C PRO A 180 -8.82 -18.92 1.89
N GLU A 181 -9.00 -20.09 2.47
CA GLU A 181 -8.94 -21.42 1.87
C GLU A 181 -9.65 -21.51 0.51
N GLY A 182 -8.88 -21.93 -0.50
CA GLY A 182 -9.34 -22.07 -1.87
C GLY A 182 -8.17 -22.05 -2.86
N HIS A 183 -7.50 -23.19 -3.00
CA HIS A 183 -6.49 -23.45 -4.04
C HIS A 183 -5.07 -22.86 -3.85
N TRP A 184 -4.54 -22.87 -2.63
CA TRP A 184 -3.09 -22.96 -2.43
C TRP A 184 -2.76 -24.41 -2.09
N ASP A 185 -2.25 -25.17 -3.06
CA ASP A 185 -1.56 -26.41 -2.75
C ASP A 185 -0.26 -26.03 -2.02
N ASN A 186 -0.32 -26.03 -0.69
CA ASN A 186 0.75 -25.58 0.22
C ASN A 186 1.90 -26.59 0.33
N THR A 187 1.91 -27.65 -0.47
CA THR A 187 2.99 -28.64 -0.49
C THR A 187 4.35 -28.05 -0.91
N ALA A 188 4.38 -26.89 -1.59
CA ALA A 188 5.61 -26.23 -2.06
C ALA A 188 6.22 -25.17 -1.12
N LEU A 189 5.57 -24.85 0.01
CA LEU A 189 6.08 -23.88 0.99
C LEU A 189 6.39 -24.56 2.34
N LYS A 190 7.19 -25.62 2.31
CA LYS A 190 7.95 -25.99 3.51
C LYS A 190 8.94 -24.86 3.80
N PRO A 191 9.13 -24.44 5.06
CA PRO A 191 10.20 -23.51 5.41
C PRO A 191 11.53 -24.07 4.86
N HIS A 192 12.21 -23.27 4.05
CA HIS A 192 13.51 -23.65 3.53
C HIS A 192 14.46 -23.85 4.72
N PRO A 193 15.26 -24.93 4.77
CA PRO A 193 16.27 -25.14 5.83
C PRO A 193 17.36 -24.05 5.89
N LEU A 194 17.30 -23.03 5.02
CA LEU A 194 18.20 -21.88 5.00
C LEU A 194 17.67 -20.69 5.83
N GLN A 195 16.55 -20.80 6.56
CA GLN A 195 16.17 -19.80 7.57
C GLN A 195 17.22 -19.63 8.68
N GLY A 196 18.25 -20.49 8.76
CA GLY A 196 19.45 -20.32 9.58
C GLY A 196 20.70 -19.78 8.88
N LEU A 197 20.65 -19.48 7.57
CA LEU A 197 21.85 -19.17 6.76
C LEU A 197 21.80 -17.82 6.02
N LEU A 198 20.85 -16.95 6.34
CA LEU A 198 21.01 -15.54 5.99
C LEU A 198 22.09 -14.93 6.91
N PRO A 199 23.14 -14.29 6.35
CA PRO A 199 24.14 -13.63 7.16
C PRO A 199 23.45 -12.58 8.01
N ARG A 200 23.42 -12.80 9.33
CA ARG A 200 23.12 -11.75 10.29
C ARG A 200 24.20 -10.68 10.08
N ASN A 201 23.86 -9.60 9.39
CA ASN A 201 24.65 -8.38 9.42
C ASN A 201 24.65 -7.87 10.86
N ARG A 202 25.54 -8.44 11.70
CA ARG A 202 25.88 -7.91 13.01
C ARG A 202 26.61 -6.60 12.75
N ILE A 203 25.89 -5.50 12.82
CA ILE A 203 26.46 -4.18 13.06
C ILE A 203 27.22 -4.32 14.39
N ARG A 204 28.55 -4.43 14.33
CA ARG A 204 29.40 -4.34 15.53
C ARG A 204 29.37 -2.88 15.97
N ALA A 205 28.84 -2.62 17.16
CA ALA A 205 29.04 -1.36 17.85
C ALA A 205 30.55 -1.10 18.01
N PRO A 206 31.01 0.16 17.92
CA PRO A 206 32.41 0.51 18.14
C PRO A 206 32.78 0.16 19.58
N ARG A 207 33.89 -0.58 19.74
CA ARG A 207 34.51 -0.80 21.05
C ARG A 207 35.19 0.51 21.45
N ASP A 208 34.70 1.11 22.52
CA ASP A 208 35.37 2.22 23.18
C ASP A 208 36.82 1.86 23.47
N GLY A 209 37.74 2.61 22.86
CA GLY A 209 39.16 2.52 23.12
C GLY A 209 39.48 3.13 24.47
N ARG A 210 39.94 2.32 25.42
CA ARG A 210 40.74 2.82 26.55
C ARG A 210 42.16 3.07 26.07
N ALA A 211 42.58 4.32 26.17
CA ALA A 211 43.96 4.77 26.02
C ALA A 211 44.75 4.48 27.33
N PRO A 212 46.10 4.50 27.27
CA PRO A 212 47.00 3.93 28.27
C PRO A 212 47.09 4.72 29.58
#